data_AF-A0A507WD41-F1
#
_entry.id   AF-A0A507WD41-F1
#
_cell.length_a   1.000
_cell.length_b   1.000
_cell.length_c   1.000
_cell.angle_alpha   90.00
_cell.angle_beta   90.00
_cell.angle_gamma   90.00
#
_symmetry.space_group_name_H-M   'P 1'
#
loop_
_entity.id
_entity.type
_entity.pdbx_description
1 polymer ?
#
loop_
_entity_poly.entity_id
_entity_poly.type
_entity_poly.pdbx_seq_one_letter_code
_entity_poly.pdbx_strand_id
1 'polypeptide(L)'
;MKVKFYKVTVTDGHLTKDVVIPAKNVIMAQLQLQNEHQRVVSVKYLGWQYVNVFVGSEGLHFHVQINGHKILLKDQHHGFEYLRQKMGN
;
A
#
# COMPACT_ATOMS: atom_id res chain seq x y z
N MET A 1 12.41 5.84 -4.54
CA MET A 1 12.81 4.99 -3.39
C MET A 1 12.45 3.51 -3.64
N LYS A 2 13.15 2.54 -3.02
CA LYS A 2 12.83 1.10 -3.16
C LYS A 2 12.05 0.58 -1.94
N VAL A 3 10.87 0.00 -2.16
CA VAL A 3 9.91 -0.36 -1.08
C VAL A 3 9.28 -1.73 -1.32
N LYS A 4 8.97 -2.48 -0.26
CA LYS A 4 8.25 -3.75 -0.34
C LYS A 4 6.76 -3.50 -0.55
N PHE A 5 6.17 -4.24 -1.49
CA PHE A 5 4.72 -4.20 -1.75
C PHE A 5 4.07 -5.54 -1.44
N TYR A 6 2.80 -5.47 -1.04
CA TYR A 6 1.97 -6.61 -0.73
C TYR A 6 0.62 -6.45 -1.39
N LYS A 7 0.08 -7.56 -1.89
CA LYS A 7 -1.31 -7.70 -2.27
C LYS A 7 -2.04 -8.33 -1.09
N VAL A 8 -2.99 -7.60 -0.51
CA VAL A 8 -3.78 -8.03 0.63
C VAL A 8 -5.21 -8.25 0.16
N THR A 9 -5.71 -9.48 0.30
CA THR A 9 -7.11 -9.79 0.04
C THR A 9 -7.88 -9.56 1.33
N VAL A 10 -8.88 -8.68 1.29
CA VAL A 10 -9.76 -8.37 2.42
C VAL A 10 -11.21 -8.74 2.08
N THR A 11 -11.97 -9.14 3.09
CA THR A 11 -13.41 -9.34 2.99
C THR A 11 -14.14 -8.44 3.98
N ASP A 12 -15.25 -7.85 3.55
CA ASP A 12 -16.18 -7.05 4.33
C ASP A 12 -17.57 -7.68 4.17
N GLY A 13 -17.89 -8.61 5.08
CA GLY A 13 -19.02 -9.52 4.93
C GLY A 13 -18.93 -10.34 3.63
N HIS A 14 -19.79 -10.02 2.67
CA HIS A 14 -19.88 -10.71 1.36
C HIS A 14 -18.97 -10.13 0.28
N LEU A 15 -18.34 -8.97 0.49
CA LEU A 15 -17.50 -8.33 -0.51
C LEU A 15 -16.02 -8.66 -0.27
N THR A 16 -15.40 -9.37 -1.21
CA THR A 16 -13.95 -9.61 -1.22
C THR A 16 -13.26 -8.71 -2.24
N LYS A 17 -12.17 -8.04 -1.85
CA LYS A 17 -11.35 -7.21 -2.74
C LYS A 17 -9.86 -7.38 -2.46
N ASP A 18 -9.07 -7.11 -3.49
CA ASP A 18 -7.62 -7.05 -3.39
C ASP A 18 -7.14 -5.61 -3.27
N VAL A 19 -6.26 -5.34 -2.30
CA VAL A 19 -5.65 -4.04 -2.07
C VAL A 19 -4.13 -4.19 -2.16
N VAL A 20 -3.48 -3.35 -2.97
CA VAL A 20 -2.02 -3.36 -3.12
C VAL A 20 -1.43 -2.21 -2.32
N ILE A 21 -0.62 -2.52 -1.31
CA ILE A 21 -0.08 -1.52 -0.37
C ILE A 21 1.44 -1.68 -0.19
N PRO A 22 2.17 -0.57 0.02
CA PRO A 22 3.53 -0.61 0.52
C PRO A 22 3.52 -0.84 2.05
N ALA A 23 4.40 -1.71 2.54
CA ALA A 23 4.55 -1.94 3.98
C ALA A 23 5.96 -2.39 4.37
N LYS A 24 6.33 -2.24 5.65
CA LYS A 24 7.63 -2.69 6.17
C LYS A 24 7.81 -4.20 6.08
N ASN A 25 6.76 -4.95 6.41
CA ASN A 25 6.73 -6.42 6.43
C ASN A 25 5.26 -6.90 6.29
N VAL A 26 5.07 -8.22 6.21
CA VAL A 26 3.76 -8.87 6.07
C VAL A 26 2.80 -8.53 7.21
N ILE A 27 3.31 -8.43 8.45
CA ILE A 27 2.51 -8.14 9.65
C ILE A 27 1.92 -6.72 9.55
N MET A 28 2.75 -5.73 9.18
CA MET A 28 2.26 -4.35 9.00
C MET A 28 1.28 -4.22 7.85
N ALA A 29 1.46 -5.00 6.77
CA ALA A 29 0.50 -5.02 5.66
C ALA A 29 -0.88 -5.55 6.09
N GLN A 30 -0.90 -6.58 6.94
CA GLN A 30 -2.13 -7.11 7.51
C GLN A 30 -2.80 -6.08 8.45
N LEU A 31 -2.04 -5.53 9.40
CA LEU A 31 -2.58 -4.59 10.40
C LEU A 31 -3.14 -3.31 9.77
N GLN A 32 -2.55 -2.82 8.68
CA GLN A 32 -3.03 -1.61 7.98
C GLN A 32 -4.43 -1.73 7.38
N LEU A 33 -4.90 -2.96 7.15
CA LEU A 33 -6.18 -3.24 6.48
C LEU A 33 -7.14 -4.04 7.35
N GLN A 34 -6.72 -4.42 8.55
CA GLN A 34 -7.56 -5.10 9.52
C GLN A 34 -8.27 -4.06 10.39
N ASN A 35 -9.60 -4.07 10.38
CA ASN A 35 -10.43 -3.26 11.27
C ASN A 35 -11.70 -4.05 11.66
N GLU A 36 -12.58 -3.45 12.46
CA GLU A 36 -13.79 -4.13 12.99
C GLU A 36 -14.72 -4.70 11.91
N HIS A 37 -14.70 -4.13 10.70
CA HIS A 37 -15.58 -4.51 9.59
C HIS A 37 -14.84 -5.30 8.48
N GLN A 38 -13.51 -5.19 8.42
CA GLN A 38 -12.68 -5.79 7.37
C GLN A 38 -11.75 -6.86 7.93
N ARG A 39 -11.92 -8.08 7.42
CA ARG A 39 -11.05 -9.21 7.71
C ARG A 39 -10.04 -9.43 6.60
N VAL A 40 -8.77 -9.55 6.95
CA VAL A 40 -7.73 -10.00 6.02
C VAL A 40 -7.85 -11.50 5.79
N VAL A 41 -7.99 -11.89 4.53
CA VAL A 41 -8.09 -13.29 4.07
C VAL A 41 -6.72 -13.83 3.68
N SER A 42 -5.93 -13.03 2.95
CA SER A 42 -4.59 -13.43 2.54
C SER A 42 -3.67 -12.22 2.33
N VAL A 43 -2.35 -12.46 2.45
CA VAL A 43 -1.32 -11.47 2.15
C VAL A 43 -0.26 -12.11 1.27
N LYS A 44 -0.03 -11.54 0.08
CA LYS A 44 0.99 -11.99 -0.88
C LYS A 44 2.05 -10.92 -1.06
N TYR A 45 3.32 -11.29 -0.88
CA TYR A 45 4.45 -10.41 -1.17
C TYR A 45 4.62 -10.24 -2.69
N LEU A 46 4.69 -9.00 -3.15
CA LEU A 46 4.85 -8.63 -4.56
C LEU A 46 6.29 -8.22 -4.92
N GLY A 47 7.24 -8.38 -3.99
CA GLY A 47 8.62 -7.96 -4.22
C GLY A 47 8.90 -6.51 -3.83
N TRP A 48 10.13 -6.11 -4.13
CA TRP A 48 10.58 -4.73 -4.02
C TRP A 48 10.21 -3.96 -5.29
N GLN A 49 9.60 -2.79 -5.12
CA GLN A 49 9.19 -1.92 -6.20
C GLN A 49 9.86 -0.55 -6.08
N TYR A 50 10.13 0.08 -7.22
CA TYR A 50 10.60 1.45 -7.28
C TYR A 50 9.41 2.40 -7.25
N VAL A 51 9.39 3.25 -6.24
CA VAL A 51 8.36 4.25 -6.00
C VAL A 51 8.92 5.62 -6.34
N ASN A 52 8.24 6.31 -7.25
CA ASN A 52 8.51 7.69 -7.61
C ASN A 52 7.76 8.61 -6.65
N VAL A 53 8.44 9.66 -6.20
CA VAL A 53 7.92 10.66 -5.26
C VAL A 53 7.64 11.94 -6.04
N PHE A 54 6.46 12.53 -5.84
CA PHE A 54 6.08 13.78 -6.46
C PHE A 54 5.57 14.74 -5.39
N VAL A 55 6.08 15.97 -5.43
CA VAL A 55 5.66 17.06 -4.55
C VAL A 55 5.27 18.22 -5.45
N GLY A 56 4.03 18.69 -5.34
CA GLY A 56 3.51 19.78 -6.17
C GLY A 56 2.37 20.52 -5.48
N SER A 57 1.61 21.29 -6.25
CA SER A 57 0.46 22.07 -5.75
C SER A 57 -0.63 21.21 -5.10
N GLU A 58 -0.78 19.95 -5.54
CA GLU A 58 -1.70 18.97 -4.94
C GLU A 58 -1.11 18.24 -3.71
N GLY A 59 0.07 18.64 -3.24
CA GLY A 59 0.77 18.01 -2.14
C GLY A 59 1.61 16.80 -2.55
N LEU A 60 2.00 16.02 -1.54
CA LEU A 60 2.84 14.83 -1.69
C LEU A 60 2.03 13.65 -2.21
N HIS A 61 2.50 13.01 -3.28
CA HIS A 61 1.95 11.75 -3.76
C HIS A 61 3.03 10.82 -4.29
N PHE A 62 2.70 9.53 -4.32
CA PHE A 62 3.62 8.50 -4.79
C PHE A 62 3.05 7.76 -5.99
N HIS A 63 3.92 7.40 -6.93
CA HIS A 63 3.59 6.52 -8.04
C HIS A 63 4.43 5.26 -7.99
N VAL A 64 3.79 4.13 -8.27
CA VAL A 64 4.46 2.85 -8.49
C VAL A 64 3.84 2.15 -9.69
N GLN A 65 4.66 1.43 -10.45
CA GLN A 65 4.18 0.55 -11.50
C GLN A 65 4.39 -0.89 -11.08
N ILE A 66 3.31 -1.67 -11.01
CA ILE A 66 3.34 -3.08 -10.60
C ILE A 66 2.59 -3.89 -11.66
N ASN A 67 3.26 -4.88 -12.26
CA ASN A 67 2.70 -5.73 -13.31
C ASN A 67 2.05 -4.93 -14.46
N GLY A 68 2.64 -3.81 -14.87
CA GLY A 68 2.08 -2.94 -15.92
C GLY A 68 1.00 -1.96 -15.46
N HIS A 69 0.52 -2.06 -14.22
CA HIS A 69 -0.48 -1.15 -13.67
C HIS A 69 0.16 -0.02 -12.88
N LYS A 70 -0.23 1.22 -13.19
CA LYS A 70 0.16 2.40 -12.42
C LYS A 70 -0.76 2.56 -11.23
N ILE A 71 -0.18 2.64 -10.04
CA ILE A 71 -0.88 2.88 -8.78
C ILE A 71 -0.46 4.26 -8.27
N LEU A 72 -1.45 5.10 -7.99
CA LEU A 72 -1.28 6.41 -7.36
C LEU A 72 -1.67 6.31 -5.89
N LEU A 73 -0.73 6.68 -5.01
CA LEU A 73 -0.88 6.63 -3.56
C LEU A 73 -0.93 8.08 -3.06
N LYS A 74 -2.15 8.56 -2.76
CA LYS A 74 -2.40 9.84 -2.08
C LYS A 74 -2.58 9.63 -0.57
N ASP A 75 -2.72 10.72 0.17
CA ASP A 75 -2.85 10.77 1.64
C ASP A 75 -3.82 9.74 2.26
N GLN A 76 -4.95 9.48 1.61
CA GLN A 76 -5.97 8.52 2.05
C GLN A 76 -5.61 7.05 1.78
N HIS A 77 -4.54 6.78 1.02
CA HIS A 77 -4.19 5.43 0.64
C HIS A 77 -3.52 4.67 1.80
N HIS A 78 -3.95 3.42 2.04
CA HIS A 78 -3.29 2.52 2.98
C HIS A 78 -1.80 2.34 2.62
N GLY A 79 -0.92 2.65 3.55
CA GLY A 79 0.53 2.63 3.32
C GLY A 79 1.15 3.97 2.89
N PHE A 80 0.36 5.03 2.67
CA PHE A 80 0.89 6.36 2.38
C PHE A 80 1.79 6.88 3.51
N GLU A 81 1.33 6.78 4.75
CA GLU A 81 2.10 7.24 5.92
C GLU A 81 3.43 6.48 6.07
N TYR A 82 3.44 5.18 5.77
CA TYR A 82 4.66 4.39 5.76
C TYR A 82 5.66 4.90 4.71
N LEU A 83 5.19 5.26 3.50
CA LEU A 83 6.05 5.86 2.49
C LEU A 83 6.56 7.24 2.91
N ARG A 84 5.70 8.07 3.51
CA ARG A 84 6.07 9.40 4.01
C ARG A 84 7.19 9.32 5.04
N GLN A 85 7.06 8.45 6.04
CA GLN A 85 8.09 8.23 7.06
C GLN A 85 9.41 7.70 6.50
N LYS A 86 9.35 6.89 5.43
CA LYS A 86 10.53 6.34 4.76
C LYS A 86 11.30 7.37 3.91
N MET A 87 10.73 8.54 3.63
CA MET A 87 11.48 9.64 3.00
C MET A 87 12.29 10.46 4.00
N GLY A 88 11.88 10.48 5.27
CA GLY A 88 12.54 11.24 6.33
C GLY A 88 13.66 10.48 7.04
N ASN A 89 13.87 9.20 6.70
CA ASN A 89 14.94 8.32 7.20
C ASN A 89 15.84 7.90 6.04
#